data_AF-A0A920FGT1-F1
#
_entry.id   AF-A0A920FGT1-F1
#
_cell.length_a   1.000
_cell.length_b   1.000
_cell.length_c   1.000
_cell.angle_alpha   90.00
_cell.angle_beta   90.00
_cell.angle_gamma   90.00
#
_symmetry.space_group_name_H-M   'P 1'
#
loop_
_entity.id
_entity.type
_entity.pdbx_description
1 polymer ?
#
loop_
_entity_poly.entity_id
_entity_poly.type
_entity_poly.pdbx_seq_one_letter_code
_entity_poly.pdbx_strand_id
1 'polypeptide(L)'
;MFDRKKAAVEIDLSIDRVIYFAGWADKINQVFGSVNPVATSHFNFSLMEPMGVVGLVAPEKSGLLGLVSSLCPILVSGNCAVVLASEKLPLCSITLAEVLATSDVPGGVVNILTGKKEEIMVHLAKHMDVNAIYLTDNLEHKKLVQEEAIQNLKRVVVGKQKSWDDSSLENPYIITDFMETKTTWHPVEVISGTGSGY
;
A
#
# COMPACT_ATOMS: atom_id res chain seq x y z
N MET A 1 15.01 25.53 11.68
CA MET A 1 14.20 26.09 12.77
C MET A 1 12.77 25.62 12.57
N PHE A 2 12.20 24.87 13.51
CA PHE A 2 10.87 24.28 13.37
C PHE A 2 9.78 25.36 13.44
N ASP A 3 8.91 25.41 12.44
CA ASP A 3 7.83 26.40 12.33
C ASP A 3 6.49 25.74 12.70
N ARG A 4 5.88 26.20 13.79
CA ARG A 4 4.61 25.67 14.30
C ARG A 4 3.48 25.78 13.27
N LYS A 5 3.46 26.83 12.45
CA LYS A 5 2.42 26.99 11.42
C LYS A 5 2.54 25.92 10.35
N LYS A 6 3.77 25.65 9.89
CA LYS A 6 4.04 24.58 8.91
C LYS A 6 3.70 23.21 9.47
N ALA A 7 4.02 22.94 10.74
CA ALA A 7 3.67 21.69 11.39
C ALA A 7 2.14 21.48 11.49
N ALA A 8 1.38 22.54 11.80
CA ALA A 8 -0.08 22.46 11.82
C ALA A 8 -0.66 22.10 10.44
N VAL A 9 -0.17 22.77 9.38
CA VAL A 9 -0.56 22.47 8.00
C VAL A 9 -0.21 21.02 7.62
N GLU A 10 0.96 20.52 8.01
CA GLU A 10 1.34 19.11 7.75
C GLU A 10 0.38 18.12 8.43
N ILE A 11 -0.06 18.41 9.65
CA ILE A 11 -1.01 17.58 10.39
C ILE A 11 -2.38 17.60 9.69
N ASP A 12 -2.89 18.77 9.34
CA ASP A 12 -4.18 18.92 8.66
C ASP A 12 -4.19 18.13 7.35
N LEU A 13 -3.15 18.28 6.53
CA LEU A 13 -2.98 17.52 5.29
C LEU A 13 -2.86 16.00 5.54
N SER A 14 -2.25 15.59 6.65
CA SER A 14 -2.14 14.17 7.00
C SER A 14 -3.53 13.58 7.32
N ILE A 15 -4.36 14.33 8.02
CA ILE A 15 -5.75 13.94 8.34
C ILE A 15 -6.57 13.84 7.05
N ASP A 16 -6.50 14.85 6.19
CA ASP A 16 -7.19 14.85 4.89
C ASP A 16 -6.77 13.64 4.06
N ARG A 17 -5.48 13.27 4.10
CA ARG A 17 -4.97 12.10 3.37
C ARG A 17 -5.54 10.78 3.90
N VAL A 18 -5.68 10.63 5.21
CA VAL A 18 -6.35 9.46 5.80
C VAL A 18 -7.80 9.40 5.33
N ILE A 19 -8.53 10.51 5.38
CA ILE A 19 -9.94 10.59 4.98
C ILE A 19 -10.09 10.23 3.49
N TYR A 20 -9.24 10.78 2.63
CA TYR A 20 -9.23 10.49 1.19
C TYR A 20 -9.11 8.98 0.93
N PHE A 21 -8.09 8.34 1.51
CA PHE A 21 -7.82 6.92 1.29
C PHE A 21 -8.86 6.03 1.98
N ALA A 22 -9.37 6.39 3.16
CA ALA A 22 -10.47 5.68 3.80
C ALA A 22 -11.71 5.64 2.90
N GLY A 23 -11.97 6.71 2.13
CA GLY A 23 -13.04 6.76 1.14
C GLY A 23 -12.92 5.71 0.03
N TRP A 24 -11.75 5.12 -0.20
CA TRP A 24 -11.51 4.10 -1.21
C TRP A 24 -11.64 2.66 -0.71
N ALA A 25 -11.66 2.42 0.60
CA ALA A 25 -11.59 1.08 1.21
C ALA A 25 -12.63 0.07 0.67
N ASP A 26 -13.81 0.55 0.29
CA ASP A 26 -14.92 -0.27 -0.22
C ASP A 26 -15.22 -0.05 -1.71
N LYS A 27 -14.36 0.70 -2.44
CA LYS A 27 -14.60 1.14 -3.83
C LYS A 27 -13.62 0.61 -4.86
N ILE A 28 -12.53 -0.03 -4.41
CA ILE A 28 -11.45 -0.46 -5.32
C ILE A 28 -11.97 -1.45 -6.37
N ASN A 29 -12.69 -2.50 -5.97
CA ASN A 29 -13.15 -3.51 -6.91
C ASN A 29 -14.26 -3.00 -7.87
N GLN A 30 -15.03 -2.00 -7.46
CA GLN A 30 -16.03 -1.36 -8.30
C GLN A 30 -15.41 -0.52 -9.42
N VAL A 31 -14.22 0.05 -9.18
CA VAL A 31 -13.52 0.91 -10.14
C VAL A 31 -12.46 0.15 -10.95
N PHE A 32 -11.73 -0.77 -10.32
CA PHE A 32 -10.59 -1.49 -10.92
C PHE A 32 -10.86 -2.97 -11.20
N GLY A 33 -11.96 -3.53 -10.71
CA GLY A 33 -12.39 -4.87 -11.09
C GLY A 33 -13.10 -4.88 -12.44
N SER A 34 -13.23 -6.05 -13.04
CA SER A 34 -13.93 -6.22 -14.31
C SER A 34 -14.72 -7.53 -14.39
N VAL A 35 -15.82 -7.49 -15.13
CA VAL A 35 -16.50 -8.68 -15.66
C VAL A 35 -16.05 -8.84 -17.11
N ASN A 36 -15.43 -9.97 -17.43
CA ASN A 36 -14.79 -10.17 -18.73
C ASN A 36 -15.67 -11.08 -19.60
N PRO A 37 -16.18 -10.60 -20.75
CA PRO A 37 -16.91 -11.44 -21.68
C PRO A 37 -16.02 -12.53 -22.27
N VAL A 38 -16.50 -13.78 -22.28
CA VAL A 38 -15.78 -14.95 -22.79
C VAL A 38 -16.71 -15.81 -23.65
N ALA A 39 -16.13 -16.54 -24.60
CA ALA A 39 -16.90 -17.36 -25.54
C ALA A 39 -17.39 -18.70 -24.94
N THR A 40 -16.87 -19.10 -23.79
CA THR A 40 -17.26 -20.34 -23.09
C THR A 40 -18.31 -20.05 -22.02
N SER A 41 -18.99 -21.09 -21.53
CA SER A 41 -20.04 -20.99 -20.50
C SER A 41 -19.46 -20.72 -19.10
N HIS A 42 -18.81 -19.57 -18.93
CA HIS A 42 -18.25 -19.13 -17.66
C HIS A 42 -18.58 -17.67 -17.38
N PHE A 43 -18.83 -17.37 -16.10
CA PHE A 43 -18.63 -16.02 -15.60
C PHE A 43 -17.14 -15.83 -15.31
N ASN A 44 -16.57 -14.79 -15.92
CA ASN A 44 -15.17 -14.44 -15.71
C ASN A 44 -15.09 -13.06 -15.06
N PHE A 45 -14.44 -13.01 -13.90
CA PHE A 45 -14.26 -11.78 -13.12
C PHE A 45 -12.79 -11.59 -12.79
N SER A 46 -12.26 -10.39 -13.04
CA SER A 46 -10.95 -9.98 -12.53
C SER A 46 -11.16 -9.04 -11.35
N LEU A 47 -10.67 -9.44 -10.18
CA LEU A 47 -10.75 -8.66 -8.95
C LEU A 47 -9.36 -8.32 -8.44
N MET A 48 -9.25 -7.22 -7.70
CA MET A 48 -8.02 -6.79 -7.03
C MET A 48 -7.98 -7.44 -5.65
N GLU A 49 -6.95 -8.24 -5.40
CA GLU A 49 -6.69 -8.90 -4.10
C GLU A 49 -5.39 -8.35 -3.46
N PRO A 50 -5.33 -8.29 -2.11
CA PRO A 50 -4.12 -7.89 -1.41
C PRO A 50 -2.94 -8.82 -1.69
N MET A 51 -1.73 -8.30 -1.60
CA MET A 51 -0.47 -9.06 -1.71
C MET A 51 -0.11 -9.83 -0.44
N GLY A 52 -0.57 -9.37 0.73
CA GLY A 52 -0.18 -9.91 2.04
C GLY A 52 0.64 -8.90 2.84
N VAL A 53 1.95 -9.14 2.97
CA VAL A 53 2.86 -8.32 3.79
C VAL A 53 3.68 -7.36 2.92
N VAL A 54 3.61 -6.07 3.23
CA VAL A 54 4.35 -5.00 2.54
C VAL A 54 5.34 -4.35 3.49
N GLY A 55 6.62 -4.35 3.10
CA GLY A 55 7.65 -3.55 3.76
C GLY A 55 7.60 -2.10 3.29
N LEU A 56 7.36 -1.14 4.18
CA LEU A 56 7.37 0.28 3.86
C LEU A 56 8.66 0.92 4.37
N VAL A 57 9.46 1.48 3.48
CA VAL A 57 10.60 2.34 3.85
C VAL A 57 10.11 3.79 3.84
N ALA A 58 9.90 4.34 5.03
CA ALA A 58 9.33 5.67 5.22
C ALA A 58 10.24 6.78 4.64
N PRO A 59 9.64 7.92 4.23
CA PRO A 59 10.39 9.02 3.64
C PRO A 59 11.27 9.72 4.67
N GLU A 60 12.43 10.21 4.26
CA GLU A 60 13.37 10.89 5.16
C GLU A 60 13.18 12.41 5.22
N LYS A 61 12.33 12.95 4.34
CA LYS A 61 12.13 14.40 4.19
C LYS A 61 10.81 14.92 4.76
N SER A 62 9.91 14.04 5.19
CA SER A 62 8.62 14.39 5.80
C SER A 62 8.41 13.56 7.07
N GLY A 63 7.81 14.16 8.09
CA GLY A 63 7.56 13.50 9.37
C GLY A 63 6.32 12.62 9.30
N LEU A 64 5.13 13.25 9.25
CA LEU A 64 3.85 12.54 9.33
C LEU A 64 3.18 12.39 7.96
N LEU A 65 3.14 13.46 7.17
CA LEU A 65 2.38 13.47 5.92
C LEU A 65 2.87 12.41 4.93
N GLY A 66 4.18 12.33 4.72
CA GLY A 66 4.76 11.32 3.83
C GLY A 66 4.59 9.89 4.33
N LEU A 67 4.67 9.69 5.66
CA LEU A 67 4.43 8.39 6.28
C LEU A 67 2.99 7.93 6.04
N VAL A 68 2.01 8.76 6.40
CA VAL A 68 0.58 8.46 6.26
C VAL A 68 0.21 8.29 4.79
N SER A 69 0.69 9.19 3.91
CA SER A 69 0.46 9.09 2.46
C SER A 69 0.97 7.79 1.85
N SER A 70 1.99 7.18 2.45
CA SER A 70 2.56 5.92 1.98
C SER A 70 1.92 4.70 2.64
N LEU A 71 1.53 4.82 3.90
CA LEU A 71 0.93 3.73 4.69
C LEU A 71 -0.54 3.49 4.31
N CYS A 72 -1.34 4.56 4.17
CA CYS A 72 -2.76 4.45 3.84
C CYS A 72 -3.07 3.60 2.61
N PRO A 73 -2.41 3.74 1.45
CA PRO A 73 -2.69 2.89 0.29
C PRO A 73 -2.36 1.41 0.52
N ILE A 74 -1.37 1.10 1.36
CA ILE A 74 -1.05 -0.29 1.76
C ILE A 74 -2.19 -0.87 2.61
N LEU A 75 -2.73 -0.09 3.54
CA LEU A 75 -3.82 -0.56 4.41
C LEU A 75 -5.14 -0.69 3.66
N VAL A 76 -5.46 0.27 2.81
CA VAL A 76 -6.69 0.31 2.01
C VAL A 76 -6.74 -0.81 0.96
N SER A 77 -5.57 -1.25 0.47
CA SER A 77 -5.48 -2.44 -0.37
C SER A 77 -5.66 -3.75 0.40
N GLY A 78 -5.77 -3.73 1.73
CA GLY A 78 -5.98 -4.91 2.58
C GLY A 78 -4.69 -5.62 3.00
N ASN A 79 -3.53 -4.96 2.90
CA ASN A 79 -2.24 -5.52 3.28
C ASN A 79 -1.85 -5.20 4.73
N CYS A 80 -0.98 -6.02 5.30
CA CYS A 80 -0.24 -5.68 6.52
C CYS A 80 1.04 -4.92 6.16
N ALA A 81 1.43 -3.97 7.01
CA ALA A 81 2.61 -3.12 6.81
C ALA A 81 3.68 -3.39 7.88
N VAL A 82 4.93 -3.57 7.43
CA VAL A 82 6.13 -3.47 8.26
C VAL A 82 6.84 -2.18 7.87
N VAL A 83 6.67 -1.15 8.69
CA VAL A 83 7.17 0.20 8.44
C VAL A 83 8.54 0.35 9.06
N LEU A 84 9.56 0.54 8.22
CA LEU A 84 10.85 1.09 8.63
C LEU A 84 10.72 2.62 8.67
N ALA A 85 10.61 3.17 9.87
CA ALA A 85 10.45 4.60 10.12
C ALA A 85 11.65 5.42 9.58
N SER A 86 11.43 6.73 9.43
CA SER A 86 12.52 7.64 9.09
C SER A 86 13.61 7.57 10.15
N GLU A 87 14.85 7.41 9.73
CA GLU A 87 16.01 7.45 10.63
C GLU A 87 16.21 8.87 11.18
N LYS A 88 15.91 9.90 10.38
CA LYS A 88 16.08 11.32 10.72
C LYS A 88 14.91 11.89 11.53
N LEU A 89 13.69 11.43 11.28
CA LEU A 89 12.43 11.97 11.83
C LEU A 89 11.53 10.87 12.46
N PRO A 90 12.05 9.99 13.34
CA PRO A 90 11.30 8.82 13.81
C PRO A 90 10.14 9.15 14.76
N LEU A 91 10.17 10.32 15.42
CA LEU A 91 9.22 10.66 16.48
C LEU A 91 7.78 10.68 15.99
N CYS A 92 7.52 11.15 14.76
CA CYS A 92 6.17 11.15 14.19
C CYS A 92 5.64 9.71 14.00
N SER A 93 6.49 8.77 13.57
CA SER A 93 6.11 7.37 13.43
C SER A 93 5.79 6.72 14.77
N ILE A 94 6.57 7.01 15.81
CA ILE A 94 6.34 6.48 17.16
C ILE A 94 5.05 7.06 17.75
N THR A 95 4.82 8.38 17.64
CA THR A 95 3.57 8.99 18.12
C THR A 95 2.35 8.44 17.36
N LEU A 96 2.48 8.18 16.05
CA LEU A 96 1.42 7.53 15.28
C LEU A 96 1.10 6.13 15.80
N ALA A 97 2.06 5.39 16.37
CA ALA A 97 1.82 4.08 16.95
C ALA A 97 0.79 4.12 18.10
N GLU A 98 0.82 5.16 18.93
CA GLU A 98 -0.18 5.35 20.00
C GLU A 98 -1.57 5.61 19.42
N VAL A 99 -1.65 6.40 18.35
CA VAL A 99 -2.92 6.65 17.64
C VAL A 99 -3.46 5.35 17.06
N LEU A 100 -2.62 4.54 16.40
CA LEU A 100 -3.03 3.25 15.85
C LEU A 100 -3.49 2.28 16.94
N ALA A 101 -2.78 2.22 18.07
CA ALA A 101 -3.13 1.38 19.21
C ALA A 101 -4.45 1.79 19.88
N THR A 102 -4.85 3.04 19.77
CA THR A 102 -6.13 3.57 20.31
C THR A 102 -7.25 3.64 19.27
N SER A 103 -6.97 3.28 18.01
CA SER A 103 -7.92 3.30 16.89
C SER A 103 -8.46 1.91 16.51
N ASP A 104 -8.32 0.91 17.38
CA ASP A 104 -8.74 -0.48 17.17
C ASP A 104 -8.15 -1.14 15.89
N VAL A 105 -6.96 -0.73 15.49
CA VAL A 105 -6.23 -1.39 14.40
C VAL A 105 -5.86 -2.81 14.85
N PRO A 106 -6.25 -3.87 14.11
CA PRO A 106 -5.96 -5.23 14.53
C PRO A 106 -4.46 -5.48 14.70
N GLY A 107 -4.12 -6.28 15.70
CA GLY A 107 -2.72 -6.63 16.00
C GLY A 107 -2.00 -7.22 14.79
N GLY A 108 -0.83 -6.67 14.46
CA GLY A 108 -0.01 -7.11 13.33
C GLY A 108 -0.31 -6.44 11.99
N VAL A 109 -1.38 -5.62 11.87
CA VAL A 109 -1.69 -4.89 10.63
C VAL A 109 -0.67 -3.77 10.36
N VAL A 110 -0.26 -3.04 11.40
CA VAL A 110 0.81 -2.04 11.29
C VAL A 110 1.88 -2.34 12.33
N ASN A 111 3.12 -2.54 11.86
CA ASN A 111 4.28 -2.80 12.70
C ASN A 111 5.34 -1.74 12.38
N ILE A 112 5.78 -0.97 13.38
CA ILE A 112 6.72 0.14 13.16
C ILE A 112 8.07 -0.22 13.77
N LEU A 113 9.13 -0.17 12.96
CA LEU A 113 10.52 -0.39 13.33
C LEU A 113 11.29 0.92 13.21
N THR A 114 12.06 1.23 14.24
CA THR A 114 13.02 2.34 14.24
C THR A 114 14.44 1.79 14.34
N GLY A 115 15.38 2.39 13.65
CA GLY A 115 16.78 1.96 13.68
C GLY A 115 17.53 2.45 12.45
N LYS A 116 18.73 1.92 12.27
CA LYS A 116 19.54 2.22 11.10
C LYS A 116 18.95 1.59 9.86
N LYS A 117 18.66 2.42 8.87
CA LYS A 117 17.94 2.00 7.68
C LYS A 117 18.73 0.99 6.85
N GLU A 118 20.02 1.22 6.68
CA GLU A 118 20.91 0.34 5.90
C GLU A 118 21.01 -1.08 6.48
N GLU A 119 20.97 -1.21 7.81
CA GLU A 119 21.06 -2.51 8.49
C GLU A 119 19.74 -3.29 8.32
N ILE A 120 18.59 -2.66 8.54
CA ILE A 120 17.29 -3.33 8.57
C ILE A 120 16.73 -3.57 7.16
N MET A 121 16.94 -2.64 6.22
CA MET A 121 16.35 -2.70 4.89
C MET A 121 16.79 -3.94 4.10
N VAL A 122 18.04 -4.36 4.24
CA VAL A 122 18.56 -5.56 3.56
C VAL A 122 17.84 -6.81 4.06
N HIS A 123 17.58 -6.90 5.36
CA HIS A 123 16.82 -8.02 5.93
C HIS A 123 15.38 -8.01 5.43
N LEU A 124 14.73 -6.84 5.39
CA LEU A 124 13.38 -6.68 4.85
C LEU A 124 13.31 -7.10 3.37
N ALA A 125 14.32 -6.72 2.57
CA ALA A 125 14.47 -7.08 1.16
C ALA A 125 14.71 -8.58 0.93
N LYS A 126 15.41 -9.26 1.84
CA LYS A 126 15.66 -10.71 1.75
C LYS A 126 14.52 -11.56 2.30
N HIS A 127 13.64 -11.00 3.13
CA HIS A 127 12.68 -11.80 3.88
C HIS A 127 11.70 -12.51 2.96
N MET A 128 11.59 -13.84 3.08
CA MET A 128 10.78 -14.66 2.18
C MET A 128 9.27 -14.42 2.34
N ASP A 129 8.82 -14.09 3.54
CA ASP A 129 7.41 -13.81 3.84
C ASP A 129 6.98 -12.36 3.57
N VAL A 130 7.87 -11.51 3.03
CA VAL A 130 7.50 -10.17 2.55
C VAL A 130 7.15 -10.24 1.07
N ASN A 131 5.93 -9.84 0.71
CA ASN A 131 5.39 -9.95 -0.64
C ASN A 131 5.73 -8.73 -1.51
N ALA A 132 5.86 -7.55 -0.91
CA ALA A 132 6.27 -6.34 -1.60
C ALA A 132 7.07 -5.38 -0.72
N ILE A 133 7.83 -4.51 -1.34
CA ILE A 133 8.54 -3.41 -0.68
C ILE A 133 8.20 -2.10 -1.36
N TYR A 134 7.80 -1.11 -0.56
CA TYR A 134 7.62 0.26 -1.00
C TYR A 134 8.81 1.13 -0.57
N LEU A 135 9.61 1.55 -1.54
CA LEU A 135 10.64 2.56 -1.38
C LEU A 135 10.08 3.92 -1.73
N THR A 136 9.92 4.80 -0.74
CA THR A 136 9.34 6.14 -0.92
C THR A 136 10.30 7.11 -1.64
N ASP A 137 11.05 7.94 -0.91
CA ASP A 137 12.04 8.88 -1.47
C ASP A 137 13.49 8.35 -1.41
N ASN A 138 13.66 7.06 -1.12
CA ASN A 138 14.93 6.38 -0.86
C ASN A 138 15.56 5.77 -2.13
N LEU A 139 15.65 6.56 -3.22
CA LEU A 139 16.05 6.06 -4.54
C LEU A 139 17.49 5.53 -4.60
N GLU A 140 18.37 5.99 -3.71
CA GLU A 140 19.76 5.53 -3.62
C GLU A 140 19.87 4.04 -3.28
N HIS A 141 18.90 3.51 -2.52
CA HIS A 141 18.84 2.10 -2.12
C HIS A 141 18.07 1.22 -3.12
N LYS A 142 17.50 1.79 -4.19
CA LYS A 142 16.66 1.06 -5.15
C LYS A 142 17.37 -0.16 -5.72
N LYS A 143 18.61 0.00 -6.19
CA LYS A 143 19.37 -1.07 -6.82
C LYS A 143 19.58 -2.23 -5.85
N LEU A 144 20.06 -1.93 -4.64
CA LEU A 144 20.29 -2.91 -3.59
C LEU A 144 19.01 -3.72 -3.28
N VAL A 145 17.89 -3.03 -3.03
CA VAL A 145 16.62 -3.70 -2.70
C VAL A 145 16.12 -4.56 -3.85
N GLN A 146 16.27 -4.09 -5.09
CA GLN A 146 15.88 -4.88 -6.27
C GLN A 146 16.74 -6.13 -6.44
N GLU A 147 18.05 -6.05 -6.19
CA GLU A 147 18.95 -7.20 -6.23
C GLU A 147 18.61 -8.23 -5.15
N GLU A 148 18.31 -7.77 -3.94
CA GLU A 148 18.00 -8.66 -2.82
C GLU A 148 16.58 -9.25 -2.89
N ALA A 149 15.65 -8.56 -3.56
CA ALA A 149 14.29 -9.03 -3.82
C ALA A 149 14.22 -10.20 -4.84
N ILE A 150 15.30 -10.50 -5.57
CA ILE A 150 15.31 -11.52 -6.64
C ILE A 150 14.95 -12.91 -6.08
N GLN A 151 15.35 -13.23 -4.85
CA GLN A 151 15.23 -14.59 -4.29
C GLN A 151 13.80 -15.13 -4.25
N ASN A 152 12.79 -14.26 -4.09
CA ASN A 152 11.38 -14.66 -4.18
C ASN A 152 10.57 -13.81 -5.17
N LEU A 153 11.25 -13.01 -6.01
CA LEU A 153 10.65 -12.11 -6.99
C LEU A 153 9.57 -11.18 -6.41
N LYS A 154 9.71 -10.77 -5.13
CA LYS A 154 8.78 -9.83 -4.50
C LYS A 154 8.69 -8.52 -5.27
N ARG A 155 7.52 -7.88 -5.23
CA ARG A 155 7.30 -6.61 -5.93
C ARG A 155 8.07 -5.49 -5.25
N VAL A 156 8.82 -4.69 -6.02
CA VAL A 156 9.48 -3.48 -5.51
C VAL A 156 8.81 -2.26 -6.13
N VAL A 157 8.02 -1.56 -5.32
CA VAL A 157 7.36 -0.30 -5.69
C VAL A 157 8.29 0.85 -5.33
N VAL A 158 8.50 1.77 -6.27
CA VAL A 158 9.39 2.92 -6.10
C VAL A 158 8.58 4.20 -6.26
N GLY A 159 8.60 5.01 -5.22
CA GLY A 159 7.96 6.31 -5.16
C GLY A 159 8.55 7.26 -6.18
N LYS A 160 7.68 8.02 -6.86
CA LYS A 160 8.04 9.07 -7.82
C LYS A 160 7.70 10.47 -7.30
N GLN A 161 7.31 10.55 -6.04
CA GLN A 161 6.80 11.77 -5.42
C GLN A 161 7.94 12.77 -5.24
N LYS A 162 7.71 14.00 -5.71
CA LYS A 162 8.65 15.11 -5.53
C LYS A 162 8.37 15.88 -4.24
N SER A 163 7.09 16.00 -3.89
CA SER A 163 6.61 16.69 -2.69
C SER A 163 5.36 15.99 -2.17
N TRP A 164 5.21 15.92 -0.85
CA TRP A 164 4.12 15.18 -0.19
C TRP A 164 2.82 15.99 -0.03
N ASP A 165 2.92 17.32 -0.13
CA ASP A 165 1.81 18.28 -0.13
C ASP A 165 1.10 18.40 -1.50
N ASP A 166 1.60 17.71 -2.53
CA ASP A 166 0.98 17.70 -3.85
C ASP A 166 -0.34 16.90 -3.84
N SER A 167 -1.43 17.55 -4.23
CA SER A 167 -2.76 16.93 -4.35
C SER A 167 -2.79 15.83 -5.40
N SER A 168 -1.84 15.79 -6.35
CA SER A 168 -1.74 14.69 -7.34
C SER A 168 -1.48 13.33 -6.69
N LEU A 169 -1.02 13.31 -5.44
CA LEU A 169 -0.82 12.10 -4.65
C LEU A 169 -2.12 11.50 -4.12
N GLU A 170 -3.23 12.26 -4.17
CA GLU A 170 -4.57 11.78 -3.90
C GLU A 170 -5.15 11.14 -5.16
N ASN A 171 -4.61 9.96 -5.47
CA ASN A 171 -5.09 9.14 -6.56
C ASN A 171 -5.25 7.68 -6.09
N PRO A 172 -6.21 6.93 -6.66
CA PRO A 172 -6.41 5.53 -6.28
C PRO A 172 -5.40 4.56 -6.90
N TYR A 173 -4.66 4.97 -7.93
CA TYR A 173 -3.75 4.06 -8.65
C TYR A 173 -2.62 3.55 -7.77
N ILE A 174 -2.12 4.36 -6.82
CA ILE A 174 -1.12 3.91 -5.85
C ILE A 174 -1.62 2.77 -4.95
N ILE A 175 -2.94 2.64 -4.75
CA ILE A 175 -3.53 1.51 -4.00
C ILE A 175 -3.34 0.21 -4.81
N THR A 176 -3.51 0.30 -6.13
CA THR A 176 -3.36 -0.86 -7.04
C THR A 176 -1.92 -1.35 -7.17
N ASP A 177 -0.93 -0.51 -6.88
CA ASP A 177 0.48 -0.92 -6.85
C ASP A 177 0.74 -2.01 -5.80
N PHE A 178 -0.11 -2.12 -4.77
CA PHE A 178 -0.05 -3.09 -3.66
C PHE A 178 -1.11 -4.20 -3.78
N MET A 179 -1.66 -4.41 -4.97
CA MET A 179 -2.66 -5.45 -5.23
C MET A 179 -2.28 -6.30 -6.44
N GLU A 180 -2.83 -7.50 -6.47
CA GLU A 180 -2.74 -8.44 -7.59
C GLU A 180 -4.11 -8.64 -8.23
N THR A 181 -4.12 -8.77 -9.56
CA THR A 181 -5.35 -9.12 -10.26
C THR A 181 -5.54 -10.62 -10.24
N LYS A 182 -6.64 -11.07 -9.64
CA LYS A 182 -7.06 -12.47 -9.70
C LYS A 182 -8.28 -12.62 -10.58
N THR A 183 -8.12 -13.43 -11.61
CA THR A 183 -9.21 -13.77 -12.53
C THR A 183 -9.83 -15.10 -12.15
N THR A 184 -11.10 -15.08 -11.76
CA THR A 184 -11.87 -16.28 -11.42
C THR A 184 -12.82 -16.63 -12.56
N TRP A 185 -12.83 -17.91 -12.94
CA TRP A 185 -13.72 -18.47 -13.94
C TRP A 185 -14.71 -19.40 -13.25
N HIS A 186 -15.97 -18.97 -13.14
CA HIS A 186 -17.03 -19.78 -12.58
C HIS A 186 -17.84 -20.41 -13.73
N PRO A 187 -17.92 -21.75 -13.84
CA PRO A 187 -18.76 -22.38 -14.84
C PRO A 187 -20.23 -21.99 -14.61
N VAL A 188 -20.95 -21.75 -15.69
CA VAL A 188 -22.39 -21.53 -15.69
C VAL A 188 -23.04 -22.80 -16.19
N GLU A 189 -23.99 -23.34 -15.41
CA GLU A 189 -24.79 -24.45 -15.86
C GLU A 189 -25.65 -23.99 -17.04
N VAL A 190 -25.38 -24.54 -18.22
CA VAL A 190 -26.29 -24.42 -19.36
C VAL A 190 -27.32 -25.53 -19.18
N ILE A 191 -28.47 -25.22 -18.57
CA ILE A 191 -29.57 -26.19 -18.45
C ILE A 191 -30.05 -26.51 -19.86
N SER A 192 -29.61 -27.64 -20.40
CA SER A 192 -30.04 -28.22 -21.66
C SER A 192 -31.46 -28.79 -21.51
N GLY A 193 -32.43 -27.90 -21.35
CA GLY A 193 -33.84 -28.30 -21.14
C GLY A 193 -34.87 -27.20 -21.33
N THR A 194 -34.49 -25.92 -21.26
CA THR A 194 -35.40 -24.80 -21.55
C THR A 194 -34.95 -24.08 -22.80
N GLY A 195 -35.52 -24.49 -23.93
CA GLY A 195 -35.50 -23.70 -25.15
C GLY A 195 -36.20 -22.37 -24.91
N SER A 196 -35.43 -21.32 -24.66
CA SER A 196 -35.75 -19.99 -25.13
C SER A 196 -34.46 -19.20 -25.11
N GLY A 197 -33.96 -18.91 -26.31
CA GLY A 197 -32.99 -17.85 -26.47
C GLY A 197 -33.58 -16.52 -25.99
N TYR A 198 -32.69 -15.67 -25.54
CA TYR A 198 -32.77 -14.22 -25.69
C TYR A 198 -31.52 -13.79 -26.44
#